data_AF-A0A520LDW7-F1
#
_entry.id   AF-A0A520LDW7-F1
#
_cell.length_a   1.000
_cell.length_b   1.000
_cell.length_c   1.000
_cell.angle_alpha   90.00
_cell.angle_beta   90.00
_cell.angle_gamma   90.00
#
_symmetry.space_group_name_H-M   'P 1'
#
loop_
_entity.id
_entity.type
_entity.pdbx_description
1 polymer ?
#
loop_
_entity_poly.entity_id
_entity_poly.type
_entity_poly.pdbx_seq_one_letter_code
_entity_poly.pdbx_strand_id
1 'polypeptide(L)'
;MRLLLIASTFLVFQVGAQSLAKLGPLPSIEVLKEGELEASIKRGVDYLIGKQNKDGSWGGPTRTKGLNIYAPVPDSHLAFRTGASTLALSGLLDSGDRRPEVVAAIKKAEAWLFKKLPKLRHLDPTTTYNVWGHAYGLRAIADLYVYRTGDEAKLSRLKQLAAKQIE
;
A
#
# COMPACT_ATOMS: atom_id res chain seq x y z
N MET A 1 15.42 8.59 56.71
CA MET A 1 15.90 9.83 56.04
C MET A 1 16.73 9.37 54.84
N ARG A 2 16.35 9.47 53.56
CA ARG A 2 15.30 10.19 52.82
C ARG A 2 14.74 9.26 51.73
N LEU A 3 13.42 9.29 51.57
CA LEU A 3 12.70 8.93 50.35
C LEU A 3 13.16 9.84 49.19
N LEU A 4 13.30 9.28 47.99
CA LEU A 4 13.18 10.03 46.73
C LEU A 4 12.31 9.20 45.79
N LEU A 5 11.00 9.48 45.85
CA LEU A 5 9.99 9.03 44.91
C LEU A 5 10.21 9.74 43.57
N ILE A 6 10.40 8.94 42.52
CA ILE A 6 10.34 9.37 41.13
C ILE A 6 8.87 9.58 40.79
N ALA A 7 8.38 10.81 40.88
CA ALA A 7 7.11 11.20 40.28
C ALA A 7 7.39 11.75 38.88
N SER A 8 7.56 10.85 37.91
CA SER A 8 7.61 11.25 36.50
C SER A 8 6.18 11.49 36.03
N THR A 9 5.87 12.76 35.79
CA THR A 9 4.58 13.28 35.36
C THR A 9 4.17 12.62 34.04
N PHE A 10 3.18 11.73 34.09
CA PHE A 10 2.41 11.34 32.92
C PHE A 10 1.64 12.58 32.44
N LEU A 11 2.23 13.34 31.52
CA LEU A 11 1.49 14.33 30.75
C LEU A 11 0.63 13.56 29.73
N VAL A 12 -0.52 13.08 30.20
CA VAL A 12 -1.59 12.61 29.31
C VAL A 12 -2.03 13.83 28.51
N PHE A 13 -1.55 13.97 27.28
CA PHE A 13 -2.26 14.79 26.31
C PHE A 13 -3.64 14.16 26.17
N GLN A 14 -4.64 14.75 26.86
CA GLN A 14 -6.02 14.60 26.46
C GLN A 14 -6.09 15.14 25.03
N VAL A 15 -5.97 14.24 24.05
CA VAL A 15 -6.54 14.48 22.74
C VAL A 15 -8.02 14.64 23.02
N GLY A 16 -8.46 15.88 23.19
CA GLY A 16 -9.87 16.18 23.36
C GLY A 16 -10.59 15.47 22.23
N ALA A 17 -11.52 14.57 22.58
CA ALA A 17 -12.43 14.01 21.60
C ALA A 17 -12.94 15.20 20.80
N GLN A 18 -12.57 15.28 19.52
CA GLN A 18 -13.12 16.29 18.64
C GLN A 18 -14.63 16.17 18.83
N SER A 19 -15.25 17.25 19.31
CA SER A 19 -16.67 17.27 19.62
C SER A 19 -17.43 16.89 18.35
N LEU A 20 -17.79 15.62 18.21
CA LEU A 20 -18.59 15.09 17.10
C LEU A 20 -19.90 15.87 17.01
N ALA A 21 -20.37 16.43 18.12
CA ALA A 21 -21.54 17.30 18.21
C ALA A 21 -21.44 18.61 17.41
N LYS A 22 -20.26 19.00 16.90
CA LYS A 22 -20.11 20.14 15.97
C LYS A 22 -20.31 19.77 14.49
N LEU A 23 -20.37 18.49 14.15
CA LEU A 23 -20.69 18.04 12.81
C LEU A 23 -22.21 17.91 12.76
N GLY A 24 -22.88 18.73 11.95
CA GLY A 24 -24.32 18.66 11.76
C GLY A 24 -24.78 17.28 11.26
N PRO A 25 -26.09 17.07 11.01
CA PRO A 25 -26.57 15.80 10.47
C PRO A 25 -25.83 15.47 9.18
N LEU A 26 -25.47 14.18 9.00
CA LEU A 26 -24.88 13.72 7.75
C LEU A 26 -25.84 14.04 6.59
N PRO A 27 -25.32 14.44 5.43
CA PRO A 27 -26.16 14.66 4.26
C PRO A 27 -26.90 13.37 3.92
N SER A 28 -28.18 13.48 3.56
CA SER A 28 -28.92 12.37 2.98
C SER A 28 -28.33 12.07 1.61
N ILE A 29 -27.87 10.84 1.41
CA ILE A 29 -27.34 10.34 0.13
C ILE A 29 -28.24 9.22 -0.37
N GLU A 30 -28.42 9.15 -1.69
CA GLU A 30 -29.09 8.01 -2.32
C GLU A 30 -28.28 6.74 -2.05
N VAL A 31 -28.95 5.68 -1.61
CA VAL A 31 -28.32 4.37 -1.40
C VAL A 31 -27.93 3.79 -2.75
N LEU A 32 -26.76 3.16 -2.83
CA LEU A 32 -26.33 2.46 -4.04
C LEU A 32 -27.36 1.40 -4.44
N LYS A 33 -27.67 1.34 -5.73
CA LYS A 33 -28.51 0.30 -6.31
C LYS A 33 -27.73 -1.02 -6.35
N GLU A 34 -28.47 -2.12 -6.32
CA GLU A 34 -27.92 -3.46 -6.46
C GLU A 34 -27.01 -3.56 -7.69
N GLY A 35 -25.79 -4.06 -7.51
CA GLY A 35 -24.81 -4.23 -8.60
C GLY A 35 -23.99 -2.99 -8.96
N GLU A 36 -24.32 -1.79 -8.48
CA GLU A 36 -23.55 -0.57 -8.82
C GLU A 36 -22.13 -0.59 -8.25
N LEU A 37 -21.98 -1.13 -7.05
CA LEU A 37 -20.67 -1.27 -6.39
C LEU A 37 -19.78 -2.25 -7.17
N GLU A 38 -20.30 -3.43 -7.51
CA GLU A 38 -19.62 -4.48 -8.25
C GLU A 38 -19.20 -3.99 -9.63
N ALA A 39 -20.09 -3.27 -10.32
CA ALA A 39 -19.78 -2.64 -11.60
C ALA A 39 -18.66 -1.61 -11.46
N SER A 40 -18.63 -0.84 -10.36
CA SER A 40 -17.57 0.13 -10.08
C SER A 40 -16.23 -0.54 -9.82
N ILE A 41 -16.20 -1.59 -8.99
CA ILE A 41 -15.01 -2.40 -8.71
C ILE A 41 -14.47 -3.01 -10.00
N LYS A 42 -15.34 -3.59 -10.84
CA LYS A 42 -14.95 -4.18 -12.11
C LYS A 42 -14.28 -3.16 -13.03
N ARG A 43 -14.84 -1.95 -13.16
CA ARG A 43 -14.20 -0.87 -13.94
C ARG A 43 -12.82 -0.50 -13.40
N GLY A 44 -12.67 -0.46 -12.08
CA GLY A 44 -11.37 -0.24 -11.43
C GLY A 44 -10.36 -1.33 -11.77
N VAL A 45 -10.75 -2.60 -11.65
CA VAL A 45 -9.93 -3.76 -12.00
C VAL A 45 -9.51 -3.72 -13.48
N ASP A 46 -10.46 -3.48 -14.39
CA ASP A 46 -10.19 -3.41 -15.83
C ASP A 46 -9.21 -2.27 -16.16
N TYR A 47 -9.36 -1.12 -15.51
CA TYR A 47 -8.40 -0.01 -15.62
C TYR A 47 -7.01 -0.40 -15.15
N LEU A 48 -6.88 -1.04 -13.98
CA LEU A 48 -5.59 -1.47 -13.45
C LEU A 48 -4.90 -2.45 -14.40
N ILE A 49 -5.61 -3.45 -14.92
CA ILE A 49 -5.05 -4.38 -15.92
C ILE A 49 -4.57 -3.62 -17.16
N GLY A 50 -5.38 -2.71 -17.69
CA GLY A 50 -5.04 -1.93 -18.88
C GLY A 50 -3.87 -0.95 -18.69
N LYS A 51 -3.50 -0.63 -17.44
CA LYS A 51 -2.39 0.27 -17.09
C LYS A 51 -1.16 -0.44 -16.53
N GLN A 52 -1.16 -1.76 -16.45
CA GLN A 52 0.01 -2.50 -15.97
C GLN A 52 1.17 -2.38 -16.98
N ASN A 53 2.36 -2.03 -16.49
CA ASN A 53 3.57 -2.01 -17.29
C ASN A 53 3.98 -3.43 -17.68
N LYS A 54 4.77 -3.56 -18.77
CA LYS A 54 5.27 -4.87 -19.25
C LYS A 54 6.04 -5.67 -18.19
N ASP A 55 6.67 -4.98 -17.23
CA ASP A 55 7.44 -5.62 -16.16
C ASP A 55 6.60 -6.04 -14.94
N GLY A 56 5.29 -5.74 -14.94
CA GLY A 56 4.35 -6.06 -13.86
C GLY A 56 4.03 -4.92 -12.89
N SER A 57 4.71 -3.77 -13.02
CA SER A 57 4.49 -2.59 -12.15
C SER A 57 3.38 -1.65 -12.63
N TRP A 58 3.08 -0.62 -11.84
CA TRP A 58 2.22 0.51 -12.21
C TRP A 58 2.91 1.86 -12.05
N GLY A 59 2.32 2.89 -12.67
CA GLY A 59 2.74 4.29 -12.58
C GLY A 59 3.90 4.66 -13.51
N GLY A 60 4.64 5.71 -13.17
CA GLY A 60 5.87 6.13 -13.84
C GLY A 60 6.35 7.49 -13.33
N PRO A 61 7.66 7.81 -13.41
CA PRO A 61 8.16 9.12 -12.98
C PRO A 61 7.87 10.23 -14.00
N THR A 62 7.48 9.85 -15.22
CA THR A 62 7.29 10.76 -16.34
C THR A 62 5.85 11.23 -16.46
N ARG A 63 5.65 12.52 -16.76
CA ARG A 63 4.35 13.12 -17.14
C ARG A 63 3.21 12.90 -16.15
N THR A 64 3.50 12.84 -14.85
CA THR A 64 2.49 12.59 -13.81
C THR A 64 1.55 13.78 -13.58
N LYS A 65 1.99 15.01 -13.90
CA LYS A 65 1.20 16.26 -13.84
C LYS A 65 1.57 17.26 -14.95
N GLY A 66 1.84 16.77 -16.15
CA GLY A 66 2.42 17.58 -17.23
C GLY A 66 3.91 17.90 -17.06
N LEU A 67 4.52 17.45 -15.96
CA LEU A 67 5.95 17.53 -15.65
C LEU A 67 6.49 16.16 -15.23
N ASN A 68 7.81 16.01 -15.25
CA ASN A 68 8.49 14.85 -14.66
C ASN A 68 8.76 15.12 -13.18
N ILE A 69 8.56 14.11 -12.34
CA ILE A 69 8.92 14.22 -10.92
C ILE A 69 10.45 14.31 -10.84
N TYR A 70 10.97 15.40 -10.29
CA TYR A 70 12.39 15.47 -9.91
C TYR A 70 12.54 14.82 -8.54
N ALA A 71 13.32 13.74 -8.46
CA ALA A 71 13.55 13.01 -7.23
C ALA A 71 15.04 12.63 -7.15
N PRO A 72 15.89 13.54 -6.60
CA PRO A 72 17.34 13.45 -6.72
C PRO A 72 17.98 12.41 -5.80
N VAL A 73 17.23 11.90 -4.81
CA VAL A 73 17.76 10.88 -3.90
C VAL A 73 17.80 9.54 -4.66
N PRO A 74 18.89 8.76 -4.53
CA PRO A 74 18.94 7.42 -5.11
C PRO A 74 17.69 6.62 -4.73
N ASP A 75 17.12 5.91 -5.72
CA ASP A 75 15.94 5.06 -5.56
C ASP A 75 14.60 5.75 -5.25
N SER A 76 14.50 7.08 -5.20
CA SER A 76 13.20 7.76 -4.99
C SER A 76 12.14 7.40 -6.05
N HIS A 77 12.57 7.26 -7.31
CA HIS A 77 11.67 6.79 -8.37
C HIS A 77 11.20 5.36 -8.14
N LEU A 78 12.04 4.52 -7.54
CA LEU A 78 11.65 3.18 -7.15
C LEU A 78 10.64 3.23 -5.99
N ALA A 79 10.79 4.14 -5.03
CA ALA A 79 9.82 4.30 -3.94
C ALA A 79 8.41 4.62 -4.45
N PHE A 80 8.26 5.63 -5.33
CA PHE A 80 6.98 5.97 -5.95
C PHE A 80 6.42 4.82 -6.80
N ARG A 81 7.29 4.18 -7.58
CA ARG A 81 6.96 3.01 -8.38
C ARG A 81 6.44 1.87 -7.51
N THR A 82 7.11 1.58 -6.40
CA THR A 82 6.73 0.56 -5.43
C THR A 82 5.37 0.89 -4.85
N GLY A 83 5.18 2.09 -4.31
CA GLY A 83 3.90 2.50 -3.71
C GLY A 83 2.72 2.40 -4.69
N ALA A 84 2.87 2.90 -5.93
CA ALA A 84 1.83 2.78 -6.94
C ALA A 84 1.54 1.30 -7.32
N SER A 85 2.59 0.48 -7.43
CA SER A 85 2.45 -0.92 -7.83
C SER A 85 1.82 -1.78 -6.73
N THR A 86 2.18 -1.54 -5.47
CA THR A 86 1.67 -2.31 -4.33
C THR A 86 0.24 -1.94 -4.01
N LEU A 87 -0.14 -0.66 -4.13
CA LEU A 87 -1.54 -0.24 -4.03
C LEU A 87 -2.41 -0.86 -5.14
N ALA A 88 -1.93 -0.86 -6.39
CA ALA A 88 -2.65 -1.51 -7.49
C ALA A 88 -2.79 -3.02 -7.25
N LEU A 89 -1.72 -3.68 -6.79
CA LEU A 89 -1.76 -5.10 -6.45
C LEU A 89 -2.76 -5.40 -5.33
N SER A 90 -2.74 -4.65 -4.22
CA SER A 90 -3.70 -4.79 -3.12
C SER A 90 -5.14 -4.61 -3.62
N GLY A 91 -5.41 -3.60 -4.46
CA GLY A 91 -6.74 -3.41 -5.05
C GLY A 91 -7.21 -4.59 -5.91
N LEU A 92 -6.31 -5.20 -6.70
CA LEU A 92 -6.64 -6.42 -7.44
C LEU A 92 -6.91 -7.61 -6.52
N LEU A 93 -6.16 -7.76 -5.43
CA LEU A 93 -6.35 -8.85 -4.45
C LEU A 93 -7.67 -8.68 -3.67
N ASP A 94 -7.94 -7.47 -3.17
CA ASP A 94 -9.14 -7.12 -2.41
C ASP A 94 -10.41 -7.23 -3.27
N SER A 95 -10.32 -7.04 -4.59
CA SER A 95 -11.46 -7.19 -5.50
C SER A 95 -12.04 -8.61 -5.53
N GLY A 96 -11.27 -9.62 -5.12
CA GLY A 96 -11.65 -11.02 -5.19
C GLY A 96 -11.79 -11.58 -6.63
N ASP A 97 -11.52 -10.77 -7.65
CA ASP A 97 -11.74 -11.13 -9.05
C ASP A 97 -10.76 -12.22 -9.50
N ARG A 98 -11.31 -13.32 -10.06
CA ARG A 98 -10.58 -14.52 -10.50
C ARG A 98 -10.54 -14.68 -12.01
N ARG A 99 -10.95 -13.67 -12.78
CA ARG A 99 -10.81 -13.71 -14.23
C ARG A 99 -9.34 -13.97 -14.62
N PRO A 100 -9.07 -14.76 -15.67
CA PRO A 100 -7.70 -15.15 -16.03
C PRO A 100 -6.73 -13.98 -16.20
N GLU A 101 -7.20 -12.86 -16.76
CA GLU A 101 -6.42 -11.64 -16.93
C GLU A 101 -6.01 -10.98 -15.60
N VAL A 102 -6.87 -11.05 -14.58
CA VAL A 102 -6.60 -10.52 -13.23
C VAL A 102 -5.55 -11.38 -12.55
N VAL A 103 -5.72 -12.71 -12.59
CA VAL A 103 -4.77 -13.67 -12.01
C VAL A 103 -3.39 -13.51 -12.67
N ALA A 104 -3.36 -13.31 -13.99
CA ALA A 104 -2.12 -13.04 -14.73
C ALA A 104 -1.49 -11.70 -14.31
N ALA A 105 -2.28 -10.64 -14.13
CA ALA A 105 -1.78 -9.35 -13.66
C ALA A 105 -1.19 -9.44 -12.24
N ILE A 106 -1.88 -10.12 -11.31
CA ILE A 106 -1.39 -10.40 -9.95
C ILE A 106 -0.06 -11.17 -10.01
N LYS A 107 0.05 -12.21 -10.84
CA LYS A 107 1.28 -13.01 -10.99
C LYS A 107 2.46 -12.15 -11.46
N LYS A 108 2.25 -11.26 -12.43
CA LYS A 108 3.29 -10.34 -12.92
C LYS A 108 3.70 -9.34 -11.83
N ALA A 109 2.74 -8.78 -11.12
CA ALA A 109 2.96 -7.84 -10.02
C ALA A 109 3.74 -8.48 -8.87
N GLU A 110 3.37 -9.70 -8.46
CA GLU A 110 4.08 -10.48 -7.45
C GLU A 110 5.53 -10.74 -7.86
N ALA A 111 5.76 -11.16 -9.11
CA ALA A 111 7.11 -11.38 -9.63
C ALA A 111 7.94 -10.08 -9.64
N TRP A 112 7.32 -8.96 -10.01
CA TRP A 112 7.95 -7.64 -9.94
C TRP A 112 8.32 -7.26 -8.51
N LEU A 113 7.40 -7.45 -7.56
CA LEU A 113 7.56 -7.13 -6.15
C LEU A 113 8.77 -7.86 -5.55
N PHE A 114 8.85 -9.19 -5.73
CA PHE A 114 9.99 -9.98 -5.27
C PHE A 114 11.33 -9.54 -5.88
N LYS A 115 11.31 -9.05 -7.12
CA LYS A 115 12.52 -8.61 -7.82
C LYS A 115 12.99 -7.21 -7.40
N LYS A 116 12.05 -6.32 -7.04
CA LYS A 116 12.31 -4.88 -6.94
C LYS A 116 12.24 -4.35 -5.52
N LEU A 117 11.34 -4.87 -4.69
CA LEU A 117 11.18 -4.40 -3.32
C LEU A 117 12.47 -4.55 -2.47
N PRO A 118 13.26 -5.64 -2.57
CA PRO A 118 14.53 -5.75 -1.83
C PRO A 118 15.59 -4.70 -2.19
N LYS A 119 15.39 -3.95 -3.27
CA LYS A 119 16.30 -2.89 -3.72
C LYS A 119 15.88 -1.51 -3.22
N LEU A 120 14.70 -1.39 -2.62
CA LEU A 120 14.24 -0.15 -2.02
C LEU A 120 15.04 0.07 -0.73
N ARG A 121 15.81 1.16 -0.68
CA ARG A 121 16.68 1.47 0.44
C ARG A 121 16.02 2.47 1.39
N HIS A 122 16.20 2.24 2.69
CA HIS A 122 15.91 3.23 3.71
C HIS A 122 17.13 4.14 3.91
N LEU A 123 17.30 5.14 3.04
CA LEU A 123 18.48 6.01 3.07
C LEU A 123 18.45 7.07 4.18
N ASP A 124 17.28 7.65 4.45
CA ASP A 124 17.09 8.70 5.46
C ASP A 124 15.62 8.70 5.93
N PRO A 125 15.34 8.58 7.24
CA PRO A 125 13.98 8.59 7.78
C PRO A 125 13.21 9.90 7.54
N THR A 126 13.86 11.01 7.22
CA THR A 126 13.20 12.27 6.83
C THR A 126 12.65 12.23 5.40
N THR A 127 13.02 11.22 4.61
CA THR A 127 12.58 11.04 3.22
C THR A 127 11.26 10.26 3.14
N THR A 128 10.13 10.97 3.24
CA THR A 128 8.79 10.40 3.45
C THR A 128 8.34 9.39 2.38
N TYR A 129 8.72 9.57 1.11
CA TYR A 129 8.27 8.67 0.03
C TYR A 129 8.90 7.27 0.10
N ASN A 130 10.08 7.13 0.70
CA ASN A 130 10.69 5.81 0.94
C ASN A 130 9.87 5.03 1.98
N VAL A 131 9.42 5.70 3.04
CA VAL A 131 8.54 5.11 4.06
C VAL A 131 7.24 4.60 3.43
N TRP A 132 6.65 5.35 2.50
CA TRP A 132 5.44 4.92 1.78
C TRP A 132 5.69 3.65 0.95
N GLY A 133 6.81 3.58 0.24
CA GLY A 133 7.18 2.40 -0.54
C GLY A 133 7.26 1.14 0.33
N HIS A 134 7.89 1.23 1.50
CA HIS A 134 7.97 0.11 2.45
C HIS A 134 6.62 -0.22 3.08
N ALA A 135 5.86 0.77 3.56
CA ALA A 135 4.58 0.57 4.22
C ALA A 135 3.54 -0.09 3.30
N TYR A 136 3.37 0.44 2.08
CA TYR A 136 2.48 -0.18 1.09
C TYR A 136 3.03 -1.51 0.58
N GLY A 137 4.36 -1.67 0.51
CA GLY A 137 5.01 -2.95 0.23
C GLY A 137 4.62 -4.03 1.24
N LEU A 138 4.69 -3.72 2.54
CA LEU A 138 4.28 -4.62 3.62
C LEU A 138 2.78 -4.96 3.54
N ARG A 139 1.92 -3.98 3.24
CA ARG A 139 0.49 -4.24 3.01
C ARG A 139 0.27 -5.24 1.88
N ALA A 140 0.88 -5.02 0.71
CA ALA A 140 0.72 -5.95 -0.42
C ALA A 140 1.31 -7.34 -0.13
N ILE A 141 2.37 -7.45 0.67
CA ILE A 141 2.90 -8.75 1.13
C ILE A 141 1.86 -9.47 2.00
N ALA A 142 1.20 -8.76 2.92
CA ALA A 142 0.15 -9.35 3.76
C ALA A 142 -1.06 -9.82 2.92
N ASP A 143 -1.51 -9.02 1.96
CA ASP A 143 -2.61 -9.39 1.06
C ASP A 143 -2.23 -10.62 0.20
N LEU A 144 -1.00 -10.66 -0.31
CA LEU A 144 -0.47 -11.82 -1.04
C LEU A 144 -0.36 -13.06 -0.14
N TYR A 145 0.01 -12.89 1.13
CA TYR A 145 0.12 -14.00 2.07
C TYR A 145 -1.24 -14.68 2.24
N VAL A 146 -2.32 -13.90 2.41
CA VAL A 146 -3.69 -14.42 2.46
C VAL A 146 -4.07 -15.08 1.13
N TYR A 147 -3.81 -14.41 0.01
CA TYR A 147 -4.13 -14.92 -1.33
C TYR A 147 -3.42 -16.24 -1.69
N ARG A 148 -2.24 -16.49 -1.10
CA ARG A 148 -1.41 -17.68 -1.31
C ARG A 148 -1.55 -18.74 -0.22
N THR A 149 -2.59 -18.65 0.60
CA THR A 149 -2.90 -19.68 1.61
C THR A 149 -2.91 -21.07 0.95
N GLY A 150 -2.16 -22.01 1.55
CA GLY A 150 -1.97 -23.37 1.02
C GLY A 150 -0.67 -23.57 0.20
N ASP A 151 0.07 -22.52 -0.12
CA ASP A 151 1.40 -22.60 -0.77
C ASP A 151 2.51 -22.24 0.22
N GLU A 152 2.90 -23.20 1.06
CA GLU A 152 3.88 -22.99 2.15
C GLU A 152 5.22 -22.42 1.66
N ALA A 153 5.67 -22.83 0.47
CA ALA A 153 6.89 -22.30 -0.13
C ALA A 153 6.76 -20.79 -0.43
N LYS A 154 5.62 -20.33 -0.97
CA LYS A 154 5.37 -18.90 -1.18
C LYS A 154 5.20 -18.15 0.12
N LEU A 155 4.47 -18.71 1.09
CA LEU A 155 4.27 -18.08 2.40
C LEU A 155 5.61 -17.82 3.10
N SER A 156 6.52 -18.79 3.07
CA SER A 156 7.88 -18.64 3.60
C SER A 156 8.66 -17.52 2.90
N ARG A 157 8.62 -17.45 1.57
CA ARG A 157 9.28 -16.38 0.80
C ARG A 157 8.71 -15.00 1.06
N LEU A 158 7.39 -14.88 1.25
CA LEU A 158 6.73 -13.61 1.59
C LEU A 158 7.15 -13.12 2.97
N LYS A 159 7.23 -14.01 3.97
CA LYS A 159 7.75 -13.68 5.31
C LYS A 159 9.19 -13.17 5.24
N GLN A 160 10.06 -13.85 4.50
CA GLN A 160 11.45 -13.41 4.29
C GLN A 160 11.53 -12.04 3.60
N LEU A 161 10.65 -11.78 2.63
CA LEU A 161 10.60 -10.49 1.95
C LEU A 161 10.15 -9.38 2.91
N ALA A 162 9.18 -9.64 3.78
CA ALA A 162 8.69 -8.69 4.77
C ALA A 162 9.77 -8.31 5.80
N ALA A 163 10.54 -9.28 6.31
CA ALA A 163 11.63 -9.03 7.26
C ALA A 163 12.64 -8.00 6.71
N LYS A 164 13.01 -8.14 5.43
CA LYS A 164 13.91 -7.22 4.71
C LYS A 164 13.38 -5.78 4.54
N GLN A 165 12.13 -5.50 4.90
CA GLN A 165 11.56 -4.15 4.82
C GLN A 165 11.65 -3.40 6.15
N ILE A 166 12.04 -4.08 7.22
CA ILE A 166 12.07 -3.57 8.59
C ILE A 166 13.52 -3.56 9.12
N GLU A 167 14.35 -4.50 8.64
CA GLU A 167 15.80 -4.55 8.82
C GLU A 167 16.53 -3.50 7.95
#